data_AF-A0A2S9FN45-F1
#
_entry.id   AF-A0A2S9FN45-F1
#
_cell.length_a   1.000
_cell.length_b   1.000
_cell.length_c   1.000
_cell.angle_alpha   90.00
_cell.angle_beta   90.00
_cell.angle_gamma   90.00
#
_symmetry.space_group_name_H-M   'P 1'
#
loop_
_entity.id
_entity.type
_entity.pdbx_description
1 polymer ?
#
loop_
_entity_poly.entity_id
_entity_poly.type
_entity_poly.pdbx_seq_one_letter_code
_entity_poly.pdbx_strand_id
1 'polypeptide(L)' 'MLTRFVKTQLIIFTIASVVGLGAMVFVYLQAPVLLGIGRIAVTLQLPSTGGLYQFSNVTYRGIEVGKVTDVRPT' A
#
# COMPACT_ATOMS: atom_id res chain seq x y z
N MET A 1 18.15 0.24 -38.24
CA MET A 1 16.97 -0.65 -38.31
C MET A 1 17.07 -1.68 -37.20
N LEU A 2 16.04 -1.83 -36.37
CA LEU A 2 16.06 -2.80 -35.27
C LEU A 2 15.92 -4.22 -35.86
N THR A 3 16.90 -5.09 -35.62
CA THR A 3 16.85 -6.47 -36.13
C THR A 3 15.73 -7.24 -35.42
N ARG A 4 15.17 -8.27 -36.07
CA ARG A 4 14.10 -9.11 -35.47
C ARG A 4 14.52 -9.69 -34.12
N PHE A 5 15.80 -10.02 -33.97
CA PHE A 5 16.37 -10.50 -32.70
C PHE A 5 16.25 -9.45 -31.58
N VAL A 6 16.71 -8.22 -31.82
CA VAL A 6 16.64 -7.14 -30.81
C VAL A 6 15.18 -6.79 -30.48
N LYS A 7 14.27 -6.84 -31.47
CA LYS A 7 12.84 -6.61 -31.23
C LYS A 7 12.25 -7.64 -30.26
N THR A 8 12.57 -8.92 -30.41
CA THR A 8 12.11 -9.97 -29.49
C THR A 8 12.69 -9.80 -28.09
N GLN A 9 13.98 -9.45 -27.97
CA GLN A 9 14.60 -9.18 -26.68
C GLN A 9 13.92 -8.03 -25.93
N LEU A 10 13.62 -6.93 -26.64
CA LEU A 10 12.91 -5.80 -26.04
C LEU A 10 11.51 -6.20 -25.59
N ILE A 11 10.76 -6.99 -26.38
CA ILE A 11 9.43 -7.48 -25.99
C ILE A 11 9.53 -8.29 -24.68
N ILE A 12 10.46 -9.24 -24.60
CA ILE A 12 10.66 -10.05 -23.39
C ILE A 12 11.04 -9.17 -22.20
N PHE A 13 11.97 -8.24 -22.39
CA PHE A 13 12.40 -7.32 -21.34
C PHE A 13 11.25 -6.44 -20.84
N THR A 14 10.41 -5.91 -21.74
CA THR A 14 9.25 -5.11 -21.37
C THR A 14 8.26 -5.94 -20.56
N ILE A 15 7.96 -7.17 -20.99
CA ILE A 15 7.06 -8.08 -20.24
C ILE A 15 7.62 -8.33 -18.84
N ALA A 16 8.90 -8.71 -18.73
CA ALA A 16 9.53 -8.98 -17.43
C ALA A 16 9.52 -7.74 -16.52
N SER A 17 9.78 -6.56 -17.10
CA SER A 17 9.76 -5.28 -16.38
C SER A 17 8.36 -4.94 -15.85
N VAL A 18 7.31 -5.10 -16.66
CA VAL A 18 5.92 -4.88 -16.25
C VAL A 18 5.50 -5.84 -15.15
N VAL A 19 5.87 -7.13 -15.27
CA VAL A 19 5.59 -8.14 -14.24
C VAL A 19 6.32 -7.80 -12.94
N GLY A 20 7.60 -7.45 -12.99
CA GLY A 20 8.39 -7.08 -11.82
C GLY A 20 7.84 -5.84 -11.11
N LEU A 21 7.49 -4.80 -11.87
CA LEU A 21 6.90 -3.58 -11.33
C LEU A 21 5.51 -3.85 -10.72
N GLY A 22 4.69 -4.65 -11.41
CA GLY A 22 3.41 -5.09 -10.90
C GLY A 22 3.54 -5.84 -9.57
N ALA A 23 4.47 -6.80 -9.50
CA ALA A 23 4.74 -7.53 -8.26
C ALA A 23 5.17 -6.60 -7.11
N MET A 24 6.04 -5.61 -7.38
CA MET A 24 6.40 -4.60 -6.37
C MET A 24 5.17 -3.81 -5.89
N VAL A 25 4.31 -3.35 -6.79
CA VAL A 25 3.12 -2.56 -6.44
C VAL A 25 2.13 -3.36 -5.59
N PHE A 26 1.86 -4.62 -5.95
CA PHE A 26 0.84 -5.42 -5.29
C PHE A 26 1.35 -6.11 -4.02
N VAL A 27 2.58 -6.63 -4.01
CA VAL A 27 3.11 -7.45 -2.92
C VAL A 27 3.89 -6.62 -1.92
N TYR A 28 4.80 -5.77 -2.39
CA TYR A 28 5.71 -5.03 -1.52
C TYR A 28 5.08 -3.73 -1.00
N LEU A 29 4.57 -2.90 -1.91
CA LEU A 29 3.92 -1.64 -1.55
C LEU A 29 2.50 -1.82 -1.01
N GLN A 30 1.90 -2.99 -1.24
CA GLN A 30 0.52 -3.28 -0.88
C GLN A 30 -0.43 -2.17 -1.33
N ALA A 31 -0.29 -1.68 -2.57
CA ALA A 31 -1.09 -0.58 -3.09
C ALA A 31 -2.62 -0.77 -2.93
N PRO A 32 -3.21 -1.98 -3.10
CA PRO A 32 -4.63 -2.19 -2.83
C PRO A 32 -5.05 -1.79 -1.41
N VAL A 33 -4.16 -2.04 -0.46
CA VAL A 33 -4.36 -1.76 0.95
C VAL A 33 -4.32 -0.26 1.24
N LEU A 34 -3.48 0.49 0.52
CA LEU A 34 -3.48 1.96 0.54
C LEU A 34 -4.76 2.55 -0.08
N LEU A 35 -5.33 1.86 -1.06
CA LEU A 35 -6.62 2.22 -1.67
C LEU A 35 -7.84 1.74 -0.86
N GLY A 36 -7.62 1.18 0.34
CA GLY A 36 -8.69 0.76 1.24
C GLY A 36 -9.28 -0.64 0.96
N ILE A 37 -8.71 -1.40 0.01
CA ILE A 37 -9.15 -2.76 -0.28
C ILE A 37 -8.67 -3.71 0.82
N GLY A 38 -9.59 -4.49 1.41
CA GLY A 38 -9.27 -5.49 2.44
C GLY A 38 -9.03 -4.90 3.84
N ARG A 39 -9.40 -3.64 4.08
CA ARG A 39 -9.37 -3.01 5.42
C ARG A 39 -10.76 -2.52 5.81
N ILE A 40 -11.04 -2.54 7.12
CA ILE A 40 -12.23 -1.92 7.69
C ILE A 40 -11.80 -0.57 8.27
N ALA A 41 -12.40 0.52 7.78
CA ALA A 41 -12.20 1.83 8.36
C ALA A 41 -13.08 1.95 9.62
N VAL A 42 -12.47 2.27 10.75
CA VAL A 42 -13.16 2.53 12.02
C VAL A 42 -12.91 3.97 12.39
N THR A 43 -13.98 4.75 12.54
CA THR A 43 -13.91 6.15 12.99
C THR A 43 -14.40 6.24 14.43
N LEU A 44 -13.64 6.94 15.26
CA LEU A 44 -13.97 7.15 16.67
C LEU A 44 -13.94 8.65 16.97
N GLN A 45 -14.92 9.12 17.74
CA GLN A 45 -14.95 10.48 18.28
C GLN A 45 -14.49 10.41 19.74
N LEU A 46 -13.45 11.17 20.06
CA LEU A 46 -12.84 11.20 21.39
C LEU A 46 -12.86 12.65 21.91
N PRO A 47 -13.08 12.87 23.22
CA PRO A 47 -13.02 14.21 23.82
C PRO A 47 -11.64 14.89 23.70
N SER A 48 -10.58 14.09 23.58
CA SER A 48 -9.22 14.55 23.36
C SER A 48 -8.44 13.52 22.53
N THR A 49 -7.45 13.96 21.76
CA THR A 49 -6.65 13.07 20.90
C THR A 49 -5.67 12.19 21.66
N GLY A 50 -5.37 12.51 22.93
CA GLY A 50 -4.48 11.69 23.77
C GLY A 50 -3.06 11.51 23.23
N GLY A 51 -2.60 12.38 22.33
CA GLY A 51 -1.29 12.25 21.66
C GLY A 51 -1.26 11.36 20.42
N LEU A 52 -2.43 10.95 19.89
CA LEU A 52 -2.50 10.21 18.63
C LEU A 52 -1.94 11.03 17.46
N TYR A 53 -1.14 10.38 16.63
CA TYR A 53 -0.61 10.92 15.38
C TYR A 53 -0.88 9.96 14.22
N GLN A 54 -0.78 10.46 12.98
CA GLN A 54 -0.95 9.64 11.79
C GLN A 54 0.07 8.48 11.77
N PHE A 55 -0.37 7.30 11.34
CA PHE A 55 0.42 6.06 11.34
C PHE A 55 0.77 5.49 12.73
N SER A 56 0.16 6.01 13.80
CA SER A 56 0.21 5.35 15.11
C SER A 56 -0.34 3.94 15.02
N ASN A 57 0.29 3.00 15.72
CA ASN A 57 -0.16 1.60 15.74
C ASN A 57 -1.46 1.46 16.54
N VAL A 58 -2.43 0.74 15.98
CA VAL A 58 -3.67 0.36 16.66
C VAL A 58 -3.51 -1.07 17.15
N THR A 59 -3.62 -1.27 18.46
CA THR A 59 -3.48 -2.59 19.07
C THR A 59 -4.79 -3.08 19.66
N TYR A 60 -5.03 -4.38 19.56
CA TYR A 60 -6.09 -5.06 20.28
C TYR A 60 -5.45 -6.09 21.22
N ARG A 61 -5.64 -5.91 22.53
CA ARG A 61 -5.03 -6.77 23.57
C ARG A 61 -3.52 -6.94 23.42
N GLY A 62 -2.81 -5.89 23.01
CA GLY A 62 -1.35 -5.89 22.84
C GLY A 62 -0.85 -6.38 21.47
N ILE A 63 -1.73 -6.78 20.56
CA ILE A 63 -1.34 -7.19 19.19
C ILE A 63 -1.68 -6.06 18.22
N GLU A 64 -0.74 -5.66 17.36
CA GLU A 64 -1.00 -4.68 16.29
C GLU A 64 -2.00 -5.25 15.28
N VAL A 65 -3.14 -4.57 15.14
CA VAL A 65 -4.23 -4.95 14.23
C VAL A 65 -4.45 -3.91 13.13
N GLY A 66 -3.82 -2.74 13.22
CA GLY A 66 -3.99 -1.68 12.24
C GLY A 66 -3.16 -0.44 12.55
N LYS A 67 -3.44 0.64 11.82
CA LYS A 67 -2.77 1.93 11.97
C LYS A 67 -3.78 3.07 11.86
N VAL A 68 -3.48 4.18 12.54
CA VAL A 68 -4.26 5.41 12.45
C VAL A 68 -4.04 6.05 11.08
N THR A 69 -5.10 6.30 10.32
CA THR A 69 -5.02 6.87 8.97
C THR A 69 -5.19 8.39 8.93
N ASP A 70 -6.00 8.94 9.83
CA ASP A 70 -6.33 10.37 9.91
C ASP A 70 -6.60 10.76 11.37
N VAL A 71 -6.22 11.99 11.75
CA VAL A 71 -6.52 12.62 13.04
C VAL A 71 -6.84 14.07 12.78
N ARG A 72 -8.06 14.49 13.11
CA ARG A 72 -8.53 15.86 12.91
C ARG A 72 -9.36 16.36 14.09
N PRO A 73 -9.31 17.66 14.43
CA PRO A 73 -10.25 18.27 15.34
C PRO A 73 -11.68 18.08 14.82
N THR A 74 -12.61 17.83 15.73
CA THR A 74 -14.06 17.82 15.46
C THR A 74 -14.62 19.22 15.45
#